data_AF-B5VS39-F1
#
_entry.id   AF-B5VS39-F1
#
_cell.length_a   1.000
_cell.length_b   1.000
_cell.length_c   1.000
_cell.angle_alpha   90.00
_cell.angle_beta   90.00
_cell.angle_gamma   90.00
#
_symmetry.space_group_name_H-M   'P 1'
#
loop_
_entity.id
_entity.type
_entity.pdbx_description
1 polymer ?
#
loop_
_entity_poly.entity_id
_entity_poly.type
_entity_poly.pdbx_seq_one_letter_code
_entity_poly.pdbx_strand_id
1 'polypeptide(L)'
;IAVCFNIIFYFLVDFRRNGGVFFFYLLINIVAVFSMSHLFRCVGSLTKTLSEAMVPASMLLLALSMYTGFAIPKKKILRWSKWIWYINPLAYLFESLLINEFHGIKFPCAEYVPRGPAYANISSTESVCTVVGAVPGQDYVLGDDFIRGTYQYYHKDKWRGFGIGMAYVVFFFFVYLFLCEYNEGAKQKGEILVFPRSIVKRMKKRGVLTEKNANDPENVGERSDLSSDRKMLQESSEEESDTYGEIGLSKSEAIFHWRNLCYEVQIKAETRRILNNVDGWVKPGTLTALMGASGAGKTTLLDCLAERVTMGVITGDILVNGIPRDKSFPRSIGYCQQQDLHLKTATVRESLRFSAYLRQPAEVSIEEKNRYVEEVIKIL
;
A
#
# COMPACT_ATOMS: atom_id res chain seq x y z
N ILE A 1 20.34 4.80 4.52
CA ILE A 1 20.30 5.13 5.98
C ILE A 1 20.79 3.94 6.81
N ALA A 2 20.10 2.78 6.78
CA ALA A 2 20.48 1.61 7.61
C ALA A 2 21.95 1.17 7.43
N VAL A 3 22.45 1.08 6.20
CA VAL A 3 23.85 0.67 5.93
C VAL A 3 24.85 1.69 6.50
N CYS A 4 24.69 2.97 6.19
CA CYS A 4 25.60 4.01 6.67
C CYS A 4 25.64 4.09 8.20
N PHE A 5 24.47 4.03 8.86
CA PHE A 5 24.38 4.05 10.32
C PHE A 5 25.09 2.85 10.95
N ASN A 6 24.82 1.63 10.47
CA ASN A 6 25.43 0.41 11.03
C ASN A 6 26.94 0.38 10.81
N ILE A 7 27.45 0.88 9.69
CA ILE A 7 28.89 0.99 9.45
C ILE A 7 29.54 1.91 10.48
N ILE A 8 29.03 3.13 10.63
CA ILE A 8 29.58 4.11 11.58
C ILE A 8 29.49 3.57 13.01
N PHE A 9 28.35 3.00 13.38
CA PHE A 9 28.12 2.44 14.71
C PHE A 9 29.07 1.28 15.04
N TYR A 10 29.32 0.38 14.07
CA TYR A 10 30.21 -0.76 14.27
C TYR A 10 31.63 -0.35 14.66
N PHE A 11 32.17 0.66 13.97
CA PHE A 11 33.52 1.16 14.24
C PHE A 11 33.58 2.08 15.47
N LEU A 12 32.48 2.77 15.81
CA LEU A 12 32.42 3.62 16.99
C LEU A 12 32.37 2.82 18.30
N VAL A 13 31.68 1.67 18.31
CA VAL A 13 31.63 0.76 19.47
C VAL A 13 32.90 -0.11 19.59
N ASP A 14 33.76 -0.06 18.58
CA ASP A 14 34.97 -0.89 18.45
C ASP A 14 34.66 -2.39 18.50
N PHE A 15 33.65 -2.82 17.73
CA PHE A 15 33.41 -4.24 17.51
C PHE A 15 34.55 -4.89 16.71
N ARG A 16 34.56 -6.23 16.66
CA ARG A 16 35.68 -6.98 16.09
C ARG A 16 35.95 -6.63 14.63
N ARG A 17 37.17 -6.18 14.34
CA ARG A 17 37.60 -5.78 13.00
C ARG A 17 37.95 -6.96 12.07
N ASN A 18 37.16 -8.04 12.11
CA ASN A 18 37.25 -9.17 11.19
C ASN A 18 36.13 -9.07 10.14
N GLY A 19 36.48 -9.11 8.86
CA GLY A 19 35.53 -8.97 7.75
C GLY A 19 34.35 -9.94 7.83
N GLY A 20 34.58 -11.21 8.18
CA GLY A 20 33.51 -12.20 8.28
C GLY A 20 32.50 -11.90 9.39
N VAL A 21 32.97 -11.36 10.52
CA VAL A 21 32.14 -10.98 11.68
C VAL A 21 31.33 -9.71 11.33
N PHE A 22 31.97 -8.74 10.70
CA PHE A 22 31.35 -7.50 10.25
C PHE A 22 30.24 -7.72 9.21
N PHE A 23 30.50 -8.51 8.15
CA PHE A 23 29.48 -8.75 7.12
C PHE A 23 28.28 -9.53 7.67
N PHE A 24 28.51 -10.46 8.62
CA PHE A 24 27.42 -11.15 9.29
C PHE A 24 26.60 -10.19 10.17
N TYR A 25 27.25 -9.30 10.92
CA TYR A 25 26.58 -8.24 11.67
C TYR A 25 25.70 -7.36 10.75
N LEU A 26 26.25 -6.92 9.62
CA LEU A 26 25.52 -6.07 8.67
C LEU A 26 24.31 -6.82 8.07
N LEU A 27 24.49 -8.09 7.68
CA LEU A 27 23.43 -8.94 7.16
C LEU A 27 22.27 -9.07 8.14
N ILE A 28 22.55 -9.39 9.40
CA ILE A 28 21.51 -9.57 10.43
C ILE A 28 20.77 -8.26 10.70
N ASN A 29 21.46 -7.13 10.75
CA ASN A 29 20.82 -5.82 10.92
C ASN A 29 19.91 -5.45 9.74
N ILE A 30 20.31 -5.79 8.50
CA ILE A 30 19.46 -5.60 7.32
C ILE A 30 18.18 -6.45 7.43
N VAL A 31 18.30 -7.72 7.82
CA VAL A 31 17.13 -8.59 8.04
C VAL A 31 16.23 -8.03 9.15
N ALA A 32 16.80 -7.51 10.24
CA ALA A 32 16.04 -6.89 11.33
C ALA A 32 15.22 -5.68 10.84
N VAL A 33 15.82 -4.80 10.04
CA VAL A 33 15.14 -3.64 9.46
C VAL A 33 14.00 -4.09 8.53
N PHE A 34 14.22 -5.07 7.66
CA PHE A 34 13.15 -5.57 6.80
C PHE A 34 12.02 -6.23 7.60
N SER A 35 12.35 -7.04 8.61
CA SER A 35 11.34 -7.70 9.44
C SER A 35 10.46 -6.70 10.18
N MET A 36 11.07 -5.68 10.80
CA MET A 36 10.32 -4.64 11.51
C MET A 36 9.54 -3.74 10.55
N SER A 37 10.09 -3.44 9.38
CA SER A 37 9.41 -2.63 8.36
C SER A 37 8.15 -3.31 7.83
N HIS A 38 8.20 -4.63 7.54
CA HIS A 38 7.00 -5.37 7.12
C HIS A 38 5.98 -5.51 8.25
N LEU A 39 6.42 -5.76 9.49
CA LEU A 39 5.54 -5.83 10.64
C LEU A 39 4.73 -4.53 10.84
N PHE A 40 5.40 -3.37 10.79
CA PHE A 40 4.70 -2.08 10.93
C PHE A 40 3.82 -1.73 9.72
N ARG A 41 4.18 -2.17 8.51
CA ARG A 41 3.31 -2.05 7.34
C ARG A 41 2.03 -2.89 7.49
N CYS A 42 2.11 -4.07 8.11
CA CYS A 42 0.92 -4.86 8.44
C CYS A 42 -0.01 -4.09 9.38
N VAL A 43 0.54 -3.50 10.46
CA VAL A 43 -0.25 -2.66 11.39
C VAL A 43 -0.89 -1.49 10.65
N GLY A 44 -0.12 -0.77 9.83
CA GLY A 44 -0.64 0.35 9.03
C GLY A 44 -1.72 -0.07 8.04
N SER A 45 -1.61 -1.26 7.44
CA SER A 45 -2.60 -1.79 6.52
C SER A 45 -3.92 -2.19 7.18
N LEU A 46 -3.95 -2.37 8.51
CA LEU A 46 -5.18 -2.68 9.26
C LEU A 46 -5.94 -1.42 9.68
N THR A 47 -5.28 -0.28 9.71
CA THR A 47 -5.83 0.98 10.21
C THR A 47 -6.24 1.92 9.08
N LYS A 48 -7.25 2.76 9.32
CA LYS A 48 -7.77 3.72 8.31
C LYS A 48 -7.13 5.10 8.42
N THR A 49 -6.61 5.45 9.60
CA THR A 49 -5.99 6.75 9.86
C THR A 49 -4.58 6.57 10.43
N LEU A 50 -3.72 7.57 10.19
CA LEU A 50 -2.35 7.57 10.70
C LEU A 50 -2.31 7.58 12.24
N SER A 51 -3.19 8.36 12.86
CA SER A 51 -3.27 8.48 14.32
C SER A 51 -3.66 7.17 14.99
N GLU A 52 -4.58 6.40 14.39
CA GLU A 52 -4.95 5.06 14.86
C GLU A 52 -3.80 4.05 14.73
N ALA A 53 -2.94 4.19 13.71
CA ALA A 53 -1.82 3.28 13.47
C ALA A 53 -0.68 3.42 14.51
N MET A 54 -0.44 4.63 15.01
CA MET A 54 0.72 4.92 15.86
C MET A 54 0.64 4.30 17.26
N VAL A 55 -0.57 4.23 17.85
CA VAL A 55 -0.78 3.68 19.19
C VAL A 55 -0.44 2.18 19.26
N PRO A 56 -1.01 1.29 18.42
CA PRO A 56 -0.67 -0.13 18.45
C PRO A 56 0.78 -0.37 18.02
N ALA A 57 1.33 0.41 17.10
CA ALA A 57 2.72 0.27 16.68
C ALA A 57 3.71 0.56 17.82
N SER A 58 3.47 1.60 18.62
CA SER A 58 4.35 1.94 19.75
C SER A 58 4.24 0.93 20.90
N MET A 59 3.03 0.46 21.20
CA MET A 59 2.83 -0.61 22.20
C MET A 59 3.50 -1.92 21.78
N LEU A 60 3.38 -2.29 20.51
CA LEU A 60 4.05 -3.45 19.94
C LEU A 60 5.57 -3.31 20.00
N LEU A 61 6.12 -2.15 19.64
CA LEU A 61 7.56 -1.89 19.69
C LEU A 61 8.12 -2.01 21.12
N LEU A 62 7.40 -1.47 22.11
CA LEU A 62 7.78 -1.59 23.52
C LEU A 62 7.79 -3.05 23.99
N ALA A 63 6.74 -3.81 23.63
CA ALA A 63 6.66 -5.23 23.97
C ALA A 63 7.79 -6.03 23.30
N LEU A 64 8.04 -5.81 22.01
CA LEU A 64 9.10 -6.52 21.29
C LEU A 64 10.49 -6.15 21.80
N SER A 65 10.74 -4.88 22.16
CA SER A 65 12.05 -4.44 22.67
C SER A 65 12.39 -5.05 24.03
N MET A 66 11.42 -5.12 24.95
CA MET A 66 11.59 -5.68 26.30
C MET A 66 11.85 -7.19 26.26
N TYR A 67 11.21 -7.92 25.35
CA TYR A 67 11.34 -9.36 25.20
C TYR A 67 12.37 -9.82 24.14
N THR A 68 13.27 -8.94 23.70
CA THR A 68 14.38 -9.31 22.77
C THR A 68 15.42 -10.23 23.40
N GLY A 69 15.53 -10.23 24.74
CA GLY A 69 16.51 -11.03 25.47
C GLY A 69 17.62 -10.24 26.13
N PHE A 70 17.81 -8.95 25.80
CA PHE A 70 18.78 -8.08 26.49
C PHE A 70 18.29 -7.64 27.88
N ALA A 71 17.09 -7.05 27.97
CA ALA A 71 16.54 -6.58 29.25
C ALA A 71 16.16 -7.74 30.18
N ILE A 72 15.54 -8.78 29.63
CA ILE A 72 15.19 -10.00 30.35
C ILE A 72 15.80 -11.20 29.62
N PRO A 73 16.87 -11.81 30.18
CA PRO A 73 17.47 -13.01 29.61
C PRO A 73 16.44 -14.15 29.51
N LYS A 74 16.53 -14.95 28.44
CA LYS A 74 15.63 -16.09 28.16
C LYS A 74 15.37 -17.00 29.37
N LYS A 75 16.37 -17.21 30.22
CA LYS A 75 16.29 -18.03 31.44
C LYS A 75 15.40 -17.43 32.55
N LYS A 76 15.31 -16.10 32.61
CA LYS A 76 14.57 -15.35 33.64
C LYS A 76 13.14 -15.00 33.22
N ILE A 77 12.75 -15.32 31.97
CA ILE A 77 11.38 -15.06 31.48
C ILE A 77 10.40 -15.99 32.20
N LEU A 78 9.32 -15.40 32.73
CA LEU A 78 8.24 -16.13 33.38
C LEU A 78 7.56 -17.10 32.39
N ARG A 79 7.17 -18.28 32.86
CA ARG A 79 6.61 -19.33 31.98
C ARG A 79 5.41 -18.86 31.15
N TRP A 80 4.56 -17.99 31.70
CA TRP A 80 3.36 -17.48 31.02
C TRP A 80 3.67 -16.46 29.91
N SER A 81 4.78 -15.72 29.98
CA SER A 81 5.16 -14.71 28.98
C SER A 81 6.19 -15.22 27.97
N LYS A 82 6.57 -16.50 28.07
CA LYS A 82 7.58 -17.13 27.21
C LYS A 82 7.19 -17.15 25.72
N TRP A 83 5.89 -17.18 25.40
CA TRP A 83 5.40 -17.17 24.01
C TRP A 83 5.74 -15.87 23.28
N ILE A 84 5.80 -14.74 23.97
CA ILE A 84 6.15 -13.42 23.38
C ILE A 84 7.55 -13.48 22.80
N TRP A 85 8.49 -14.13 23.50
CA TRP A 85 9.84 -14.35 23.02
C TRP A 85 9.86 -15.17 21.73
N TYR A 86 9.02 -16.20 21.62
CA TYR A 86 8.99 -17.07 20.43
C TYR A 86 8.40 -16.40 19.18
N ILE A 87 7.45 -15.48 19.35
CA ILE A 87 6.84 -14.73 18.23
C ILE A 87 7.73 -13.55 17.80
N ASN A 88 8.61 -13.08 18.68
CA ASN A 88 9.43 -11.90 18.44
C ASN A 88 10.59 -12.19 17.45
N PRO A 89 10.57 -11.67 16.21
CA PRO A 89 11.65 -11.90 15.26
C PRO A 89 12.98 -11.29 15.73
N LEU A 90 12.94 -10.19 16.50
CA LEU A 90 14.14 -9.52 17.01
C LEU A 90 14.89 -10.38 18.03
N ALA A 91 14.22 -11.28 18.76
CA ALA A 91 14.86 -12.13 19.75
C ALA A 91 15.88 -13.09 19.10
N TYR A 92 15.52 -13.70 17.96
CA TYR A 92 16.39 -14.61 17.22
C TYR A 92 17.54 -13.89 16.51
N LEU A 93 17.27 -12.68 16.00
CA LEU A 93 18.29 -11.84 15.37
C LEU A 93 19.29 -11.33 16.42
N PHE A 94 18.81 -10.94 17.60
CA PHE A 94 19.67 -10.54 18.72
C PHE A 94 20.54 -11.70 19.22
N GLU A 95 19.98 -12.91 19.35
CA GLU A 95 20.73 -14.13 19.65
C GLU A 95 21.89 -14.33 18.65
N SER A 96 21.61 -14.17 17.35
CA SER A 96 22.61 -14.31 16.28
C SER A 96 23.71 -13.26 16.34
N LEU A 97 23.36 -11.99 16.63
CA LEU A 97 24.32 -10.90 16.79
C LEU A 97 25.26 -11.15 17.98
N LEU A 98 24.69 -11.56 19.12
CA LEU A 98 25.44 -11.78 20.35
C LEU A 98 26.43 -12.94 20.18
N ILE A 99 25.98 -14.06 19.60
CA ILE A 99 26.86 -15.19 19.26
C ILE A 99 27.97 -14.73 18.29
N ASN A 100 27.62 -13.94 17.27
CA ASN A 100 28.59 -13.49 16.28
C ASN A 100 29.71 -12.64 16.88
N GLU A 101 29.43 -11.77 17.84
CA GLU A 101 30.49 -10.94 18.45
C GLU A 101 31.30 -11.70 19.49
N PHE A 102 30.67 -12.41 20.42
CA PHE A 102 31.37 -13.01 21.57
C PHE A 102 32.08 -14.34 21.25
N HIS A 103 31.78 -14.99 20.12
CA HIS A 103 32.35 -16.29 19.79
C HIS A 103 33.88 -16.22 19.65
N GLY A 104 34.61 -17.02 20.43
CA GLY A 104 36.07 -17.08 20.39
C GLY A 104 36.80 -15.84 20.92
N ILE A 105 36.13 -14.91 21.61
CA ILE A 105 36.79 -13.80 22.33
C ILE A 105 37.17 -14.25 23.74
N LYS A 106 38.37 -13.86 24.17
CA LYS A 106 38.84 -13.99 25.56
C LYS A 106 38.78 -12.62 26.22
N PHE A 107 37.98 -12.48 27.26
CA PHE A 107 37.89 -11.26 28.05
C PHE A 107 38.82 -11.37 29.26
N PRO A 108 39.83 -10.50 29.42
CA PRO A 108 40.70 -10.54 30.59
C PRO A 108 39.90 -10.23 31.85
N CYS A 109 40.21 -10.92 32.95
CA CYS A 109 39.49 -10.73 34.19
C CYS A 109 39.91 -9.44 34.90
N ALA A 110 38.92 -8.60 35.23
CA ALA A 110 39.15 -7.37 35.99
C ALA A 110 39.23 -7.63 37.50
N GLU A 111 38.46 -8.59 38.01
CA GLU A 111 38.39 -8.90 39.43
C GLU A 111 38.43 -10.41 39.67
N TYR A 112 39.27 -10.82 40.62
CA TYR A 112 39.44 -12.20 41.06
C TYR A 112 38.77 -12.43 42.42
N VAL A 113 38.34 -13.67 42.66
CA VAL A 113 37.83 -14.18 43.94
C VAL A 113 38.64 -15.44 44.26
N PRO A 114 39.12 -15.62 45.50
CA PRO A 114 38.91 -14.81 46.71
C PRO A 114 39.72 -13.51 46.75
N ARG A 115 39.25 -12.51 47.53
CA ARG A 115 39.91 -11.20 47.73
C ARG A 115 40.49 -11.09 49.13
N GLY A 116 41.67 -10.49 49.26
CA GLY A 116 42.24 -10.07 50.54
C GLY A 116 43.74 -10.31 50.68
N PRO A 117 44.41 -9.66 51.64
CA PRO A 117 45.85 -9.79 51.85
C PRO A 117 46.29 -11.21 52.25
N ALA A 118 45.39 -11.98 52.86
CA ALA A 118 45.61 -13.40 53.20
C ALA A 118 45.73 -14.31 51.96
N TYR A 119 45.32 -13.82 50.79
CA TYR A 119 45.18 -14.59 49.55
C TYR A 119 46.12 -14.09 48.44
N ALA A 120 47.15 -13.31 48.79
CA ALA A 120 48.10 -12.72 47.83
C ALA A 120 49.10 -13.72 47.22
N ASN A 121 49.36 -14.85 47.89
CA ASN A 121 50.33 -15.87 47.48
C ASN A 121 49.69 -17.18 46.96
N ILE A 122 48.42 -17.11 46.56
CA ILE A 122 47.70 -18.28 46.01
C ILE A 122 48.19 -18.58 44.59
N SER A 123 48.29 -19.86 44.23
CA SER A 123 48.51 -20.30 42.84
C SER A 123 47.39 -19.79 41.91
N SER A 124 47.71 -19.44 40.66
CA SER A 124 46.71 -19.00 39.68
C SER A 124 45.56 -19.99 39.47
N THR A 125 45.73 -21.27 39.84
CA THR A 125 44.71 -22.33 39.75
C THR A 125 43.59 -22.26 40.79
N GLU A 126 43.81 -21.54 41.90
CA GLU A 126 42.86 -21.46 43.03
C GLU A 126 42.11 -20.12 43.07
N SER A 127 42.30 -19.27 42.06
CA SER A 127 41.53 -18.04 41.83
C SER A 127 40.58 -18.18 40.63
N VAL A 128 39.44 -17.50 40.70
CA VAL A 128 38.44 -17.46 39.64
C VAL A 128 37.87 -16.06 39.49
N CYS A 129 37.43 -15.72 38.28
CA CYS A 129 36.82 -14.42 38.01
C CYS A 129 35.38 -14.36 38.52
N THR A 130 34.91 -13.18 38.92
CA THR A 130 33.54 -12.96 39.44
C THR A 130 32.43 -13.17 38.39
N VAL A 131 32.79 -13.18 37.12
CA VAL A 131 31.86 -13.16 36.00
C VAL A 131 31.35 -14.57 35.67
N VAL A 132 30.07 -14.67 35.30
CA VAL A 132 29.43 -15.93 34.91
C VAL A 132 30.16 -16.56 33.72
N GLY A 133 30.53 -17.84 33.82
CA GLY A 133 31.25 -18.56 32.77
C GLY A 133 32.78 -18.57 32.94
N ALA A 134 33.32 -18.02 34.03
CA ALA A 134 34.73 -18.17 34.38
C ALA A 134 35.06 -19.60 34.82
N VAL A 135 36.23 -20.10 34.40
CA VAL A 135 36.78 -21.40 34.80
C VAL A 135 37.94 -21.16 35.78
N PRO A 136 38.02 -21.88 36.92
CA PRO A 136 39.13 -21.74 37.85
C PRO A 136 40.48 -21.98 37.16
N GLY A 137 41.48 -21.16 37.45
CA GLY A 137 42.80 -21.28 36.83
C GLY A 137 42.99 -20.56 35.49
N GLN A 138 41.99 -19.82 35.02
CA GLN A 138 42.12 -18.99 33.82
C GLN A 138 41.99 -17.51 34.15
N ASP A 139 42.94 -16.71 33.67
CA ASP A 139 42.95 -15.25 33.82
C ASP A 139 42.01 -14.54 32.82
N TYR A 140 41.21 -15.31 32.08
CA TYR A 140 40.26 -14.81 31.09
C TYR A 140 38.95 -15.59 31.13
N VAL A 141 37.87 -14.92 30.74
CA VAL A 141 36.57 -15.54 30.50
C VAL A 141 36.36 -15.68 29.00
N LEU A 142 36.07 -16.89 28.54
CA LEU A 142 35.70 -17.15 27.15
C LEU A 142 34.27 -16.63 26.89
N GLY A 143 34.10 -15.82 25.84
CA GLY A 143 32.80 -15.25 25.48
C GLY A 143 31.71 -16.30 25.22
N ASP A 144 32.09 -17.48 24.69
CA ASP A 144 31.18 -18.61 24.49
C ASP A 144 30.62 -19.16 25.81
N ASP A 145 31.43 -19.24 26.85
CA ASP A 145 31.01 -19.74 28.16
C ASP A 145 30.18 -18.69 28.91
N PHE A 146 30.52 -17.41 28.75
CA PHE A 146 29.71 -16.30 29.25
C PHE A 146 28.28 -16.31 28.69
N ILE A 147 28.15 -16.44 27.35
CA ILE A 147 26.84 -16.47 26.70
C ILE A 147 26.07 -17.74 27.06
N ARG A 148 26.74 -18.89 27.13
CA ARG A 148 26.10 -20.15 27.52
C ARG A 148 25.56 -20.09 28.95
N GLY A 149 26.33 -19.54 29.88
CA GLY A 149 25.93 -19.40 31.29
C GLY A 149 24.81 -18.39 31.52
N THR A 150 24.85 -17.27 30.78
CA THR A 150 23.91 -16.14 30.99
C THR A 150 22.62 -16.28 30.18
N TYR A 151 22.73 -16.61 28.89
CA TYR A 151 21.62 -16.60 27.93
C TYR A 151 21.22 -17.98 27.40
N GLN A 152 22.04 -19.01 27.61
CA GLN A 152 21.89 -20.35 27.01
C GLN A 152 21.88 -20.33 25.47
N TYR A 153 22.68 -19.45 24.85
CA TYR A 153 22.87 -19.48 23.40
C TYR A 153 24.09 -20.33 23.05
N TYR A 154 23.99 -21.01 21.91
CA TYR A 154 25.03 -21.91 21.41
C TYR A 154 25.51 -21.45 20.04
N HIS A 155 26.79 -21.64 19.74
CA HIS A 155 27.35 -21.26 18.43
C HIS A 155 26.60 -21.90 17.24
N LYS A 156 26.06 -23.11 17.43
CA LYS A 156 25.24 -23.81 16.42
C LYS A 156 23.99 -23.02 15.98
N ASP A 157 23.48 -22.15 16.85
CA ASP A 157 22.24 -21.42 16.63
C ASP A 157 22.42 -20.13 15.82
N LYS A 158 23.68 -19.74 15.52
CA LYS A 158 24.03 -18.53 14.78
C LYS A 158 23.29 -18.41 13.45
N TRP A 159 23.31 -19.45 12.63
CA TRP A 159 22.66 -19.46 11.32
C TRP A 159 21.17 -19.78 11.39
N ARG A 160 20.73 -20.46 12.47
CA ARG A 160 19.31 -20.71 12.74
C ARG A 160 18.57 -19.39 12.91
N GLY A 161 19.12 -18.45 13.69
CA GLY A 161 18.46 -17.16 13.90
C GLY A 161 18.35 -16.31 12.63
N PHE A 162 19.34 -16.36 11.73
CA PHE A 162 19.24 -15.77 10.39
C PHE A 162 18.08 -16.39 9.58
N GLY A 163 18.02 -17.72 9.52
CA GLY A 163 16.97 -18.43 8.76
C GLY A 163 15.56 -18.13 9.29
N ILE A 164 15.38 -18.13 10.61
CA ILE A 164 14.11 -17.78 11.26
C ILE A 164 13.76 -16.32 10.96
N GLY A 165 14.71 -15.39 11.07
CA GLY A 165 14.50 -13.99 10.74
C GLY A 165 14.07 -13.77 9.30
N MET A 166 14.70 -14.46 8.34
CA MET A 166 14.30 -14.42 6.93
C MET A 166 12.90 -14.99 6.71
N ALA A 167 12.55 -16.08 7.40
CA ALA A 167 11.20 -16.64 7.34
C ALA A 167 10.14 -15.63 7.83
N TYR A 168 10.43 -14.87 8.90
CA TYR A 168 9.55 -13.78 9.34
C TYR A 168 9.43 -12.65 8.33
N VAL A 169 10.53 -12.26 7.67
CA VAL A 169 10.49 -11.24 6.61
C VAL A 169 9.53 -11.65 5.50
N VAL A 170 9.63 -12.89 5.03
CA VAL A 170 8.78 -13.45 3.98
C VAL A 170 7.32 -13.60 4.47
N PHE A 171 7.13 -14.12 5.67
CA PHE A 171 5.80 -14.27 6.27
C PHE A 171 5.07 -12.93 6.41
N PHE A 172 5.69 -11.93 7.03
CA PHE A 172 5.07 -10.61 7.16
C PHE A 172 4.89 -9.90 5.83
N PHE A 173 5.72 -10.18 4.82
CA PHE A 173 5.50 -9.66 3.48
C PHE A 173 4.22 -10.22 2.85
N PHE A 174 4.00 -11.54 2.93
CA PHE A 174 2.76 -12.15 2.42
C PHE A 174 1.53 -11.74 3.23
N VAL A 175 1.65 -11.65 4.56
CA VAL A 175 0.57 -11.13 5.41
C VAL A 175 0.24 -9.70 5.04
N TYR A 176 1.24 -8.84 4.82
CA TYR A 176 1.04 -7.48 4.35
C TYR A 176 0.30 -7.43 3.01
N LEU A 177 0.72 -8.23 2.02
CA LEU A 177 0.02 -8.29 0.73
C LEU A 177 -1.42 -8.77 0.87
N PHE A 178 -1.65 -9.80 1.69
CA PHE A 178 -2.98 -10.31 1.99
C PHE A 178 -3.85 -9.25 2.69
N LEU A 179 -3.30 -8.52 3.65
CA LEU A 179 -4.02 -7.45 4.35
C LEU A 179 -4.32 -6.27 3.42
N CYS A 180 -3.42 -5.93 2.50
CA CYS A 180 -3.69 -4.91 1.48
C CYS A 180 -4.79 -5.33 0.51
N GLU A 181 -4.84 -6.61 0.14
CA GLU A 181 -5.88 -7.12 -0.76
C GLU A 181 -7.22 -7.32 -0.03
N TYR A 182 -7.21 -7.75 1.24
CA TYR A 182 -8.43 -7.91 2.03
C TYR A 182 -8.98 -6.56 2.50
N ASN A 183 -8.12 -5.61 2.85
CA ASN A 183 -8.53 -4.26 3.22
C ASN A 183 -8.87 -3.41 1.98
N GLU A 184 -9.72 -3.96 1.11
CA GLU A 184 -10.47 -3.22 0.09
C GLU A 184 -11.42 -2.19 0.70
N GLY A 185 -11.50 -2.07 2.04
CA GLY A 185 -12.22 -1.01 2.72
C GLY A 185 -11.71 0.40 2.39
N ALA A 186 -10.51 0.52 1.81
CA ALA A 186 -9.97 1.75 1.23
C ALA A 186 -9.89 1.75 -0.30
N LYS A 187 -10.12 0.61 -0.99
CA LYS A 187 -10.47 0.64 -2.41
C LYS A 187 -11.84 1.31 -2.45
N GLN A 188 -11.94 2.49 -3.06
CA GLN A 188 -13.24 2.99 -3.52
C GLN A 188 -13.85 1.85 -4.34
N LYS A 189 -14.80 1.10 -3.76
CA LYS A 189 -15.49 0.03 -4.47
C LYS A 189 -16.17 0.68 -5.65
N GLY A 190 -15.52 0.55 -6.81
CA GLY A 190 -16.10 0.86 -8.10
C GLY A 190 -17.39 0.06 -8.24
N GLU A 191 -18.37 0.71 -8.86
CA GLU A 191 -19.76 0.30 -8.90
C GLU A 191 -19.94 -1.17 -9.27
N ILE A 192 -20.76 -1.88 -8.49
CA ILE A 192 -21.28 -3.19 -8.91
C ILE A 192 -22.45 -2.89 -9.84
N LEU A 193 -22.21 -2.93 -11.15
CA LEU A 193 -23.28 -2.96 -12.15
C LEU A 193 -24.06 -4.28 -12.01
N VAL A 194 -25.08 -4.29 -11.16
CA VAL A 194 -26.04 -5.39 -11.09
C VAL A 194 -27.01 -5.23 -12.24
N PHE A 195 -26.74 -5.90 -13.37
CA PHE A 195 -27.74 -6.05 -14.42
C PHE A 195 -28.91 -6.88 -13.87
N PRO A 196 -30.13 -6.33 -13.73
CA PRO A 196 -31.28 -7.11 -13.33
C PRO A 196 -31.54 -8.18 -14.40
N ARG A 197 -31.67 -9.45 -14.00
CA ARG A 197 -31.93 -10.58 -14.91
C ARG A 197 -33.12 -10.34 -15.83
N SER A 198 -34.09 -9.53 -15.41
CA SER A 198 -35.27 -9.12 -16.20
C SER A 198 -34.91 -8.22 -17.39
N ILE A 199 -33.94 -7.33 -17.24
CA ILE A 199 -33.45 -6.43 -18.30
C ILE A 199 -32.60 -7.22 -19.29
N VAL A 200 -31.70 -8.10 -18.83
CA VAL A 200 -30.93 -9.01 -19.70
C VAL A 200 -31.86 -9.90 -20.52
N LYS A 201 -32.94 -10.41 -19.91
CA LYS A 201 -33.95 -11.22 -20.61
C LYS A 201 -34.73 -10.37 -21.63
N ARG A 202 -35.03 -9.10 -21.34
CA ARG A 202 -35.65 -8.16 -22.31
C ARG A 202 -34.70 -7.79 -23.44
N MET A 203 -33.40 -7.59 -23.18
CA MET A 203 -32.39 -7.33 -24.21
C MET A 203 -32.15 -8.54 -25.11
N LYS A 204 -32.14 -9.76 -24.55
CA LYS A 204 -32.11 -11.03 -25.31
C LYS A 204 -33.37 -11.21 -26.16
N LYS A 205 -34.54 -10.76 -25.65
CA LYS A 205 -35.82 -10.78 -26.39
C LYS A 205 -35.93 -9.67 -27.45
N ARG A 206 -35.20 -8.55 -27.30
CA ARG A 206 -35.07 -7.44 -28.26
C ARG A 206 -33.92 -7.65 -29.27
N GLY A 207 -33.23 -8.79 -29.24
CA GLY A 207 -32.20 -9.15 -30.24
C GLY A 207 -30.87 -8.39 -30.10
N VAL A 208 -30.65 -7.64 -29.03
CA VAL A 208 -29.44 -6.79 -28.85
C VAL A 208 -28.23 -7.60 -28.34
N LEU A 209 -28.45 -8.79 -27.79
CA LEU A 209 -27.40 -9.69 -27.32
C LEU A 209 -27.52 -11.05 -28.04
N THR A 210 -26.72 -11.24 -29.09
CA THR A 210 -26.57 -12.52 -29.77
C THR A 210 -25.57 -13.40 -29.00
N GLU A 211 -25.93 -14.66 -28.71
CA GLU A 211 -24.95 -15.65 -28.26
C GLU A 211 -23.94 -15.88 -29.41
N LYS A 212 -22.71 -15.37 -29.25
CA LYS A 212 -21.60 -15.76 -30.12
C LYS A 212 -21.10 -17.14 -29.69
N ASN A 213 -21.42 -18.15 -30.50
CA ASN A 213 -20.57 -19.33 -30.60
C ASN A 213 -19.32 -18.97 -31.41
N ALA A 214 -18.18 -19.50 -30.98
CA ALA A 214 -16.87 -19.30 -31.60
C ALA A 214 -16.85 -19.80 -33.06
N ASN A 215 -16.15 -19.05 -33.92
CA ASN A 215 -15.78 -19.34 -35.31
C ASN A 215 -16.72 -18.80 -36.41
N ASP A 216 -16.54 -17.53 -36.80
CA ASP A 216 -16.33 -17.09 -38.20
C ASP A 216 -16.31 -15.54 -38.29
N PRO A 217 -15.34 -14.90 -38.98
CA PRO A 217 -15.27 -13.45 -39.08
C PRO A 217 -15.53 -12.97 -40.52
N GLU A 218 -16.75 -13.12 -41.06
CA GLU A 218 -17.20 -12.35 -42.24
C GLU A 218 -18.68 -12.62 -42.55
N ASN A 219 -19.59 -11.76 -42.07
CA ASN A 219 -20.82 -11.40 -42.80
C ASN A 219 -21.55 -10.24 -42.09
N VAL A 220 -21.44 -9.03 -42.62
CA VAL A 220 -22.28 -7.89 -42.21
C VAL A 220 -23.53 -7.93 -43.06
N GLY A 221 -24.61 -8.50 -42.51
CA GLY A 221 -25.95 -8.44 -43.08
C GLY A 221 -26.72 -7.23 -42.54
N GLU A 222 -27.00 -6.26 -43.42
CA GLU A 222 -27.91 -5.14 -43.19
C GLU A 222 -29.35 -5.60 -42.89
N ARG A 223 -30.02 -4.91 -41.95
CA ARG A 223 -31.47 -4.56 -41.94
C ARG A 223 -31.75 -3.73 -40.67
N SER A 224 -32.00 -2.42 -40.79
CA SER A 224 -33.25 -1.73 -41.19
C SER A 224 -34.20 -1.53 -40.00
N ASP A 225 -33.90 -0.55 -39.16
CA ASP A 225 -34.86 0.23 -38.34
C ASP A 225 -34.15 1.47 -37.77
N LEU A 226 -33.53 2.27 -38.66
CA LEU A 226 -32.78 3.48 -38.30
C LEU A 226 -33.16 4.69 -39.16
N SER A 227 -34.42 4.75 -39.62
CA SER A 227 -34.89 5.82 -40.52
C SER A 227 -35.44 7.06 -39.79
N SER A 228 -35.59 7.02 -38.46
CA SER A 228 -36.17 8.15 -37.70
C SER A 228 -35.10 9.07 -37.08
N ASP A 229 -33.95 8.53 -36.68
CA ASP A 229 -32.91 9.31 -35.97
C ASP A 229 -31.91 9.98 -36.93
N ARG A 230 -31.76 9.47 -38.16
CA ARG A 230 -30.85 10.06 -39.17
C ARG A 230 -31.37 11.39 -39.72
N LYS A 231 -32.68 11.63 -39.67
CA LYS A 231 -33.33 12.81 -40.26
C LYS A 231 -33.21 14.07 -39.39
N MET A 232 -32.87 13.95 -38.10
CA MET A 232 -32.55 15.09 -37.23
C MET A 232 -31.06 15.48 -37.25
N LEU A 233 -30.19 14.67 -37.86
CA LEU A 233 -28.73 14.86 -37.87
C LEU A 233 -28.23 15.69 -39.07
N GLN A 234 -29.07 15.97 -40.07
CA GLN A 234 -28.65 16.60 -41.33
C GLN A 234 -28.92 18.11 -41.41
N GLU A 235 -29.62 18.71 -40.45
CA GLU A 235 -30.00 20.14 -40.51
C GLU A 235 -29.12 21.07 -39.66
N SER A 236 -28.08 20.57 -38.99
CA SER A 236 -27.26 21.40 -38.08
C SER A 236 -25.77 21.49 -38.43
N SER A 237 -25.40 21.20 -39.67
CA SER A 237 -24.01 21.22 -40.13
C SER A 237 -23.81 22.22 -41.27
N GLU A 238 -24.15 23.49 -41.03
CA GLU A 238 -23.62 24.61 -41.80
C GLU A 238 -23.20 25.73 -40.83
N GLU A 239 -21.96 26.17 -41.02
CA GLU A 239 -21.30 27.40 -40.53
C GLU A 239 -20.87 27.48 -39.05
N GLU A 240 -19.56 27.33 -38.79
CA GLU A 240 -18.66 28.45 -38.45
C GLU A 240 -17.21 27.97 -38.22
N SER A 241 -16.27 28.75 -38.77
CA SER A 241 -14.85 28.45 -38.97
C SER A 241 -13.92 28.88 -37.82
N ASP A 242 -13.00 27.99 -37.47
CA ASP A 242 -11.58 28.15 -37.08
C ASP A 242 -11.07 29.43 -36.38
N THR A 243 -10.65 29.30 -35.11
CA THR A 243 -9.46 30.02 -34.54
C THR A 243 -8.84 29.35 -33.28
N TYR A 244 -8.92 28.03 -33.11
CA TYR A 244 -8.28 27.31 -31.97
C TYR A 244 -7.46 26.09 -32.42
N GLY A 245 -6.71 26.24 -33.52
CA GLY A 245 -5.97 25.14 -34.14
C GLY A 245 -4.60 24.81 -33.53
N GLU A 246 -4.14 25.55 -32.51
CA GLU A 246 -2.73 25.46 -32.08
C GLU A 246 -2.50 24.74 -30.74
N ILE A 247 -3.55 24.24 -30.10
CA ILE A 247 -3.43 23.52 -28.84
C ILE A 247 -3.97 22.12 -29.08
N GLY A 248 -3.11 21.10 -28.95
CA GLY A 248 -3.43 19.68 -29.13
C GLY A 248 -4.41 19.11 -28.08
N LEU A 249 -5.43 19.87 -27.72
CA LEU A 249 -6.58 19.42 -26.96
C LEU A 249 -7.46 18.63 -27.93
N SER A 250 -7.51 17.31 -27.74
CA SER A 250 -8.41 16.45 -28.51
C SER A 250 -9.85 16.95 -28.34
N LYS A 251 -10.44 17.50 -29.40
CA LYS A 251 -11.86 17.83 -29.43
C LYS A 251 -12.64 16.52 -29.30
N SER A 252 -13.35 16.36 -28.18
CA SER A 252 -14.26 15.23 -28.03
C SER A 252 -15.56 15.55 -28.78
N GLU A 253 -15.80 14.87 -29.89
CA GLU A 253 -17.04 14.94 -30.65
C GLU A 253 -18.15 14.07 -30.06
N ALA A 254 -17.90 13.45 -28.88
CA ALA A 254 -18.81 12.48 -28.32
C ALA A 254 -20.08 13.13 -27.74
N ILE A 255 -21.25 12.62 -28.16
CA ILE A 255 -22.55 12.95 -27.59
C ILE A 255 -22.77 12.09 -26.35
N PHE A 256 -22.88 12.74 -25.19
CA PHE A 256 -23.18 12.07 -23.92
C PHE A 256 -24.68 12.17 -23.64
N HIS A 257 -25.36 11.05 -23.47
CA HIS A 257 -26.80 11.04 -23.15
C HIS A 257 -27.17 9.94 -22.16
N TRP A 258 -28.23 10.19 -21.40
CA TRP A 258 -28.77 9.25 -20.43
C TRP A 258 -30.29 9.18 -20.54
N ARG A 259 -30.82 7.98 -20.32
CA ARG A 259 -32.26 7.69 -20.40
C ARG A 259 -32.74 6.92 -19.20
N ASN A 260 -33.89 7.33 -18.67
CA ASN A 260 -34.58 6.73 -17.52
C ASN A 260 -33.65 6.51 -16.31
N LEU A 261 -32.78 7.49 -16.02
CA LEU A 261 -31.82 7.36 -14.92
C LEU A 261 -32.55 7.45 -13.58
N CYS A 262 -32.41 6.42 -12.77
CA CYS A 262 -32.98 6.34 -11.43
C CYS A 262 -31.90 5.93 -10.43
N TYR A 263 -31.91 6.58 -9.27
CA TYR A 263 -30.95 6.33 -8.21
C TYR A 263 -31.68 6.14 -6.90
N GLU A 264 -31.49 4.97 -6.30
CA GLU A 264 -32.13 4.55 -5.06
C GLU A 264 -31.08 4.29 -3.99
N VAL A 265 -31.23 4.93 -2.83
CA VAL A 265 -30.32 4.75 -1.70
C VAL A 265 -31.09 4.12 -0.55
N GLN A 266 -30.51 3.08 0.06
CA GLN A 266 -31.05 2.51 1.28
C GLN A 266 -30.56 3.29 2.49
N ILE A 267 -31.50 3.90 3.21
CA ILE A 267 -31.24 4.61 4.46
C ILE A 267 -31.90 3.79 5.57
N LYS A 268 -31.09 3.10 6.37
CA LYS A 268 -31.53 2.15 7.41
C LYS A 268 -32.38 1.00 6.82
N ALA A 269 -33.70 1.06 6.96
CA ALA A 269 -34.65 0.04 6.50
C ALA A 269 -35.53 0.52 5.33
N GLU A 270 -35.44 1.80 4.94
CA GLU A 270 -36.25 2.39 3.88
C GLU A 270 -35.40 2.66 2.64
N THR A 271 -35.96 2.32 1.48
CA THR A 271 -35.34 2.65 0.19
C THR A 271 -35.89 4.00 -0.26
N ARG A 272 -35.01 5.00 -0.34
CA ARG A 272 -35.37 6.34 -0.81
C ARG A 272 -34.86 6.54 -2.22
N ARG A 273 -35.77 6.86 -3.13
CA ARG A 273 -35.44 7.21 -4.50
C ARG A 273 -35.08 8.70 -4.59
N ILE A 274 -33.87 8.98 -5.05
CA ILE A 274 -33.32 10.34 -5.15
C ILE A 274 -33.44 10.87 -6.58
N LEU A 275 -33.20 10.02 -7.58
CA LEU A 275 -33.40 10.36 -8.99
C LEU A 275 -34.54 9.48 -9.57
N ASN A 276 -35.48 10.13 -10.26
CA ASN A 276 -36.68 9.49 -10.80
C ASN A 276 -36.77 9.73 -12.30
N ASN A 277 -36.45 8.70 -13.12
CA ASN A 277 -36.61 8.72 -14.58
C ASN A 277 -36.05 10.01 -15.20
N VAL A 278 -34.80 10.36 -14.86
CA VAL A 278 -34.17 11.57 -15.38
C VAL A 278 -33.58 11.25 -16.77
N ASP A 279 -33.94 12.06 -17.75
CA ASP A 279 -33.44 11.99 -19.12
C ASP A 279 -32.65 13.25 -19.45
N GLY A 280 -31.65 13.13 -20.33
CA GLY A 280 -30.89 14.28 -20.78
C GLY A 280 -29.76 13.93 -21.74
N TRP A 281 -29.24 14.94 -22.41
CA TRP A 281 -28.12 14.80 -23.33
C TRP A 281 -27.30 16.09 -23.34
N VAL A 282 -26.02 15.94 -23.68
CA VAL A 282 -25.04 17.02 -23.76
C VAL A 282 -24.48 17.04 -25.19
N LYS A 283 -24.61 18.18 -25.86
CA LYS A 283 -24.07 18.39 -27.20
C LYS A 283 -22.55 18.64 -27.12
N PRO A 284 -21.72 18.00 -27.96
CA PRO A 284 -20.29 18.31 -28.02
C PRO A 284 -20.06 19.79 -28.35
N GLY A 285 -19.03 20.37 -27.75
CA GLY A 285 -18.67 21.78 -27.95
C GLY A 285 -19.54 22.80 -27.21
N THR A 286 -20.47 22.37 -26.36
CA THR A 286 -21.35 23.27 -25.59
C THR A 286 -21.06 23.22 -24.09
N LEU A 287 -21.18 24.37 -23.41
CA LEU A 287 -21.17 24.44 -21.95
C LEU A 287 -22.59 24.18 -21.43
N THR A 288 -22.83 23.00 -20.87
CA THR A 288 -24.13 22.67 -20.26
C THR A 288 -24.10 22.95 -18.75
N ALA A 289 -24.99 23.81 -18.27
CA ALA A 289 -25.12 24.12 -16.85
C ALA A 289 -26.34 23.44 -16.22
N LEU A 290 -26.12 22.69 -15.12
CA LEU A 290 -27.19 22.08 -14.33
C LEU A 290 -27.59 23.00 -13.16
N MET A 291 -28.76 23.63 -13.27
CA MET A 291 -29.28 24.58 -12.26
C MET A 291 -30.55 24.06 -11.60
N GLY A 292 -30.81 24.50 -10.37
CA GLY A 292 -31.97 24.07 -9.58
C GLY A 292 -31.83 24.47 -8.11
N ALA A 293 -32.90 24.29 -7.32
CA ALA A 293 -32.89 24.61 -5.89
C ALA A 293 -31.87 23.77 -5.10
N SER A 294 -31.48 24.23 -3.91
CA SER A 294 -30.67 23.42 -2.99
C SER A 294 -31.44 22.15 -2.61
N GLY A 295 -30.77 21.00 -2.61
CA GLY A 295 -31.41 19.70 -2.34
C GLY A 295 -32.15 19.06 -3.53
N ALA A 296 -32.18 19.68 -4.71
CA ALA A 296 -32.83 19.13 -5.91
C ALA A 296 -32.11 17.91 -6.53
N GLY A 297 -31.04 17.39 -5.92
CA GLY A 297 -30.30 16.23 -6.42
C GLY A 297 -29.26 16.53 -7.51
N LYS A 298 -28.87 17.80 -7.71
CA LYS A 298 -27.90 18.21 -8.75
C LYS A 298 -26.55 17.51 -8.62
N THR A 299 -25.94 17.61 -7.44
CA THR A 299 -24.66 16.95 -7.14
C THR A 299 -24.80 15.44 -7.25
N THR A 300 -25.93 14.88 -6.78
CA THR A 300 -26.21 13.46 -6.89
C THR A 300 -26.33 12.98 -8.35
N LEU A 301 -26.95 13.77 -9.22
CA LEU A 301 -27.02 13.48 -10.66
C LEU A 301 -25.63 13.49 -11.27
N LEU A 302 -24.81 14.50 -10.97
CA LEU A 302 -23.42 14.56 -11.46
C LEU A 302 -22.58 13.39 -10.95
N ASP A 303 -22.72 13.02 -9.68
CA ASP A 303 -22.01 11.88 -9.09
C ASP A 303 -22.43 10.54 -9.72
N CYS A 304 -23.71 10.37 -10.06
CA CYS A 304 -24.22 9.20 -10.77
C CYS A 304 -23.70 9.11 -12.21
N LEU A 305 -23.64 10.26 -12.91
CA LEU A 305 -23.12 10.32 -14.28
C LEU A 305 -21.60 10.07 -14.32
N ALA A 306 -20.88 10.56 -13.31
CA ALA A 306 -19.43 10.38 -13.18
C ALA A 306 -19.00 9.01 -12.61
N GLU A 307 -19.95 8.10 -12.34
CA GLU A 307 -19.69 6.75 -11.82
C GLU A 307 -18.97 6.76 -10.45
N ARG A 308 -19.33 7.72 -9.58
CA ARG A 308 -18.67 7.95 -8.27
C ARG A 308 -19.58 7.68 -7.07
N VAL A 309 -20.81 7.26 -7.27
CA VAL A 309 -21.72 6.93 -6.16
C VAL A 309 -21.35 5.58 -5.57
N THR A 310 -21.01 5.58 -4.28
CA THR A 310 -20.48 4.42 -3.56
C THR A 310 -21.57 3.52 -2.96
N MET A 311 -22.82 3.99 -2.94
CA MET A 311 -23.93 3.34 -2.25
C MET A 311 -25.23 3.52 -3.01
N GLY A 312 -26.11 2.53 -2.97
CA GLY A 312 -27.38 2.57 -3.70
C GLY A 312 -27.33 1.85 -5.05
N VAL A 313 -28.49 1.84 -5.73
CA VAL A 313 -28.68 1.17 -7.01
C VAL A 313 -28.96 2.23 -8.07
N ILE A 314 -28.13 2.26 -9.11
CA ILE A 314 -28.37 3.04 -10.32
C ILE A 314 -29.07 2.15 -11.34
N THR A 315 -30.18 2.62 -11.89
CA THR A 315 -30.86 1.99 -13.02
C THR A 315 -31.05 3.01 -14.13
N GLY A 316 -31.10 2.55 -15.38
CA GLY A 316 -31.17 3.40 -16.57
C GLY A 316 -29.99 3.19 -17.50
N ASP A 317 -30.06 3.81 -18.67
CA ASP A 317 -29.05 3.70 -19.72
C ASP A 317 -28.24 4.99 -19.79
N ILE A 318 -26.92 4.89 -19.65
CA ILE A 318 -26.00 6.02 -19.84
C ILE A 318 -25.08 5.63 -21.01
N LEU A 319 -25.10 6.44 -22.06
CA LEU A 319 -24.60 6.12 -23.38
C LEU A 319 -23.66 7.23 -23.88
N VAL A 320 -22.54 6.82 -24.48
CA VAL A 320 -21.60 7.70 -25.18
C VAL A 320 -21.66 7.32 -26.66
N ASN A 321 -22.06 8.25 -27.53
CA ASN A 321 -22.26 7.96 -28.97
C ASN A 321 -23.21 6.78 -29.26
N GLY A 322 -24.19 6.55 -28.39
CA GLY A 322 -25.13 5.43 -28.52
C GLY A 322 -24.60 4.07 -28.03
N ILE A 323 -23.36 4.03 -27.53
CA ILE A 323 -22.73 2.85 -26.96
C ILE A 323 -22.78 2.93 -25.43
N PRO A 324 -23.14 1.85 -24.72
CA PRO A 324 -23.11 1.85 -23.25
C PRO A 324 -21.68 2.07 -22.75
N ARG A 325 -21.54 2.71 -21.59
CA ARG A 325 -20.24 2.99 -20.95
C ARG A 325 -19.37 1.73 -20.84
N ASP A 326 -18.12 1.86 -21.29
CA ASP A 326 -17.08 0.88 -21.01
C ASP A 326 -16.39 1.20 -19.66
N LYS A 327 -15.70 0.23 -19.07
CA LYS A 327 -14.92 0.38 -17.82
C LYS A 327 -13.82 1.45 -17.92
N SER A 328 -13.50 1.89 -19.13
CA SER A 328 -12.58 2.98 -19.42
C SER A 328 -13.20 4.37 -19.26
N PHE A 329 -14.53 4.50 -19.18
CA PHE A 329 -15.23 5.78 -19.13
C PHE A 329 -14.80 6.70 -17.97
N PRO A 330 -14.60 6.21 -16.73
CA PRO A 330 -14.09 7.05 -15.63
C PRO A 330 -12.68 7.62 -15.87
N ARG A 331 -11.90 7.05 -16.81
CA ARG A 331 -10.57 7.57 -17.17
C ARG A 331 -10.64 8.68 -18.21
N SER A 332 -11.71 8.72 -19.01
CA SER A 332 -11.91 9.74 -20.05
C SER A 332 -12.60 11.02 -19.54
N ILE A 333 -13.26 10.97 -18.37
CA ILE A 333 -13.96 12.11 -17.79
C ILE A 333 -13.14 12.79 -16.68
N GLY A 334 -13.11 14.12 -16.69
CA GLY A 334 -12.60 14.92 -15.58
C GLY A 334 -13.74 15.28 -14.62
N TYR A 335 -13.59 14.94 -13.34
CA TYR A 335 -14.51 15.37 -12.28
C TYR A 335 -13.77 16.24 -11.27
N CYS A 336 -14.25 17.47 -11.07
CA CYS A 336 -13.77 18.36 -10.02
C CYS A 336 -14.72 18.26 -8.82
N GLN A 337 -14.20 17.92 -7.66
CA GLN A 337 -14.99 17.80 -6.44
C GLN A 337 -15.25 19.18 -5.81
N GLN A 338 -16.26 19.25 -4.96
CA GLN A 338 -16.52 20.45 -4.15
C GLN A 338 -15.39 20.75 -3.16
N GLN A 339 -14.62 19.73 -2.75
CA GLN A 339 -13.46 19.87 -1.89
C GLN A 339 -12.17 19.70 -2.69
N ASP A 340 -11.20 20.57 -2.43
CA ASP A 340 -9.89 20.52 -3.06
C ASP A 340 -9.06 19.33 -2.55
N LEU A 341 -8.79 18.38 -3.43
CA LEU A 341 -7.91 17.24 -3.18
C LEU A 341 -6.49 17.55 -3.67
N HIS A 342 -5.75 18.31 -2.87
CA HIS A 342 -4.34 18.60 -3.15
C HIS A 342 -3.41 18.04 -2.07
N LEU A 343 -2.23 17.58 -2.50
CA LEU A 343 -1.17 17.23 -1.58
C LEU A 343 -0.62 18.53 -0.98
N LYS A 344 -0.72 18.69 0.35
CA LYS A 344 -0.31 19.92 1.04
C LYS A 344 1.16 20.31 0.84
N THR A 345 2.01 19.37 0.47
CA THR A 345 3.45 19.57 0.24
C THR A 345 3.81 19.79 -1.22
N ALA A 346 2.88 19.60 -2.16
CA ALA A 346 3.14 19.78 -3.59
C ALA A 346 2.76 21.18 -4.03
N THR A 347 3.57 21.75 -4.92
CA THR A 347 3.23 22.97 -5.65
C THR A 347 2.14 22.70 -6.69
N VAL A 348 1.50 23.77 -7.20
CA VAL A 348 0.49 23.68 -8.26
C VAL A 348 1.07 23.01 -9.51
N ARG A 349 2.29 23.40 -9.92
CA ARG A 349 2.99 22.82 -11.08
C ARG A 349 3.26 21.33 -10.87
N GLU A 350 3.74 20.93 -9.71
CA GLU A 350 3.99 19.51 -9.39
C GLU A 350 2.69 18.70 -9.38
N SER A 351 1.60 19.26 -8.88
CA SER A 351 0.29 18.61 -8.87
C SER A 351 -0.24 18.38 -10.29
N LEU A 352 -0.08 19.36 -11.19
CA LEU A 352 -0.47 19.22 -12.60
C LEU A 352 0.43 18.21 -13.34
N ARG A 353 1.74 18.22 -13.10
CA ARG A 353 2.68 17.21 -13.65
C ARG A 353 2.35 15.81 -13.17
N PHE A 354 2.08 15.65 -11.88
CA PHE A 354 1.67 14.38 -11.30
C PHE A 354 0.38 13.85 -11.93
N SER A 355 -0.62 14.71 -12.14
CA SER A 355 -1.86 14.36 -12.84
C SER A 355 -1.60 13.94 -14.29
N ALA A 356 -0.77 14.69 -15.02
CA ALA A 356 -0.41 14.38 -16.41
C ALA A 356 0.33 13.04 -16.52
N TYR A 357 1.25 12.75 -15.60
CA TYR A 357 2.00 11.48 -15.58
C TYR A 357 1.11 10.26 -15.35
N LEU A 358 0.06 10.39 -14.54
CA LEU A 358 -0.85 9.29 -14.23
C LEU A 358 -1.96 9.09 -15.26
N ARG A 359 -2.41 10.16 -15.93
CA ARG A 359 -3.55 10.10 -16.85
C ARG A 359 -3.16 9.87 -18.30
N GLN A 360 -1.98 10.34 -18.72
CA GLN A 360 -1.55 10.18 -20.12
C GLN A 360 -0.94 8.79 -20.36
N PRO A 361 -1.08 8.22 -21.57
CA PRO A 361 -0.50 6.93 -21.94
C PRO A 361 1.00 6.84 -21.65
N ALA A 362 1.50 5.62 -21.46
CA ALA A 362 2.93 5.36 -21.26
C ALA A 362 3.78 5.68 -22.51
N GLU A 363 3.16 5.73 -23.68
CA GLU A 363 3.79 6.03 -24.98
C GLU A 363 4.25 7.49 -25.10
N VAL A 364 3.59 8.42 -24.38
CA VAL A 364 3.94 9.84 -24.42
C VAL A 364 5.19 10.09 -23.57
N SER A 365 6.16 10.81 -24.13
CA SER A 365 7.42 11.14 -23.45
C SER A 365 7.19 12.02 -22.21
N ILE A 366 8.10 11.95 -21.24
CA ILE A 366 8.01 12.76 -20.01
C ILE A 366 8.16 14.25 -20.34
N GLU A 367 9.00 14.58 -21.32
CA GLU A 367 9.22 15.93 -21.82
C GLU A 367 7.95 16.53 -22.44
N GLU A 368 7.23 15.74 -23.23
CA GLU A 368 5.97 16.15 -23.84
C GLU A 368 4.85 16.31 -22.80
N LYS A 369 4.77 15.39 -21.82
CA LYS A 369 3.89 15.52 -20.65
C LYS A 369 4.14 16.82 -19.89
N ASN A 370 5.41 17.19 -19.70
CA ASN A 370 5.77 18.42 -19.02
C ASN A 370 5.44 19.66 -19.85
N ARG A 371 5.68 19.63 -21.16
CA ARG A 371 5.34 20.73 -22.07
C ARG A 371 3.84 21.00 -22.06
N TYR A 372 3.03 19.94 -22.14
CA TYR A 372 1.57 20.02 -22.03
C TYR A 372 1.13 20.73 -20.73
N VAL A 373 1.77 20.42 -19.61
CA VAL A 373 1.46 21.08 -18.33
C VAL A 373 1.83 22.56 -18.34
N GLU A 374 2.96 22.94 -18.91
CA GLU A 374 3.33 24.37 -19.02
C GLU A 374 2.37 25.12 -19.96
N GLU A 375 1.87 24.48 -21.02
CA GLU A 375 0.82 25.06 -21.88
C GLU A 375 -0.48 25.28 -21.11
N VAL A 376 -0.93 24.28 -20.34
CA VAL A 376 -2.12 24.41 -19.47
C VAL A 376 -1.95 25.54 -18.45
N ILE A 377 -0.75 25.69 -17.86
CA ILE A 377 -0.45 26.78 -16.91
C ILE A 377 -0.49 28.15 -17.59
N LYS A 378 -0.18 28.27 -18.88
CA LYS A 378 -0.28 29.55 -19.61
C LYS A 378 -1.72 29.93 -19.95
N ILE A 379 -2.62 28.95 -20.05
CA ILE A 379 -4.04 29.16 -20.37
C ILE A 379 -4.84 29.57 -19.13
N LEU A 380 -4.44 29.05 -17.96
CA LEU A 380 -4.97 29.43 -16.64
C LEU A 380 -4.52 30.85 -16.26
#